data_AF-A0A972X4X4-F1
#
_entry.id   AF-A0A972X4X4-F1
#
_cell.length_a   1.000
_cell.length_b   1.000
_cell.length_c   1.000
_cell.angle_alpha   90.00
_cell.angle_beta   90.00
_cell.angle_gamma   90.00
#
_symmetry.space_group_name_H-M   'P 1'
#
loop_
_entity.id
_entity.type
_entity.pdbx_description
1 polymer ?
#
loop_
_entity_poly.entity_id
_entity_poly.type
_entity_poly.pdbx_seq_one_letter_code
_entity_poly.pdbx_strand_id
1 'polypeptide(L)'
;MRDGEADTGSLAAKTLAEGGGVDVLAFDVGGANIKAADGSGWVHSEPFALWQRRHELPDALLRIVAERRPRRVVATMTGEIADCYASRQDGVADIVAA
;
A
#
# COMPACT_ATOMS: atom_id res chain seq x y z
N MET A 1 -50.49 -4.45 -8.16
CA MET A 1 -50.44 -3.15 -7.48
C MET A 1 -49.63 -3.33 -6.21
N ARG A 2 -48.49 -2.63 -6.12
CA ARG A 2 -47.47 -2.60 -5.06
C ARG A 2 -46.49 -3.79 -5.11
N ASP A 3 -45.38 -3.69 -5.85
CA ASP A 3 -44.12 -2.96 -5.55
C ASP A 3 -43.48 -3.62 -4.31
N GLY A 4 -42.34 -4.31 -4.35
CA GLY A 4 -41.08 -3.94 -5.01
C GLY A 4 -40.08 -3.72 -3.88
N GLU A 5 -39.36 -4.78 -3.48
CA GLU A 5 -38.18 -4.66 -2.62
C GLU A 5 -37.17 -5.69 -3.14
N ALA A 6 -36.34 -5.24 -4.07
CA ALA A 6 -35.15 -5.99 -4.45
C ALA A 6 -34.23 -6.01 -3.23
N ASP A 7 -33.93 -7.21 -2.73
CA ASP A 7 -32.91 -7.45 -1.71
C ASP A 7 -31.52 -7.11 -2.29
N THR A 8 -31.20 -5.82 -2.31
CA THR A 8 -29.90 -5.27 -2.71
C THR A 8 -28.86 -5.35 -1.59
N GLY A 9 -29.14 -6.04 -0.48
CA GLY A 9 -28.28 -6.10 0.69
C GLY A 9 -27.22 -7.22 0.69
N SER A 10 -27.27 -8.19 -0.21
CA SER A 10 -26.54 -9.47 -0.02
C SER A 10 -25.41 -9.79 -1.02
N LEU A 11 -24.98 -8.82 -1.85
CA LEU A 11 -23.91 -9.05 -2.83
C LEU A 11 -22.54 -8.45 -2.44
N ALA A 12 -22.47 -7.57 -1.44
CA ALA A 12 -21.19 -6.97 -1.00
C ALA A 12 -20.48 -7.74 0.13
N ALA A 13 -21.15 -8.72 0.76
CA ALA A 13 -20.63 -9.43 1.94
C ALA A 13 -20.28 -10.91 1.70
N LYS A 14 -20.34 -11.38 0.44
CA LYS A 14 -20.01 -12.76 0.08
C LYS A 14 -18.85 -12.79 -0.91
N THR A 15 -17.64 -12.70 -0.37
CA THR A 15 -16.56 -13.67 -0.61
C THR A 15 -15.44 -13.36 0.40
N LEU A 16 -15.61 -13.87 1.61
CA LEU A 16 -14.45 -14.15 2.46
C LEU A 16 -13.97 -15.56 2.11
N ALA A 17 -12.69 -15.61 1.76
CA ALA A 17 -11.78 -16.75 1.85
C ALA A 17 -11.97 -17.92 0.89
N GLU A 18 -11.22 -17.88 -0.22
CA GLU A 18 -10.30 -18.97 -0.56
C GLU A 18 -8.89 -18.39 -0.77
N GLY A 19 -7.96 -18.64 0.16
CA GLY A 19 -6.56 -18.18 0.10
C GLY A 19 -6.34 -16.69 0.48
N GLY A 20 -6.50 -16.37 1.77
CA GLY A 20 -6.78 -15.02 2.31
C GLY A 20 -5.71 -13.91 2.22
N GLY A 21 -5.33 -13.53 1.00
CA GLY A 21 -4.55 -12.33 0.68
C GLY A 21 -5.10 -11.59 -0.55
N VAL A 22 -4.61 -10.37 -0.81
CA VAL A 22 -5.01 -9.59 -2.00
C VAL A 22 -4.19 -9.96 -3.24
N ASP A 23 -4.67 -9.67 -4.45
CA ASP A 23 -3.89 -9.93 -5.67
C ASP A 23 -2.71 -8.96 -5.82
N VAL A 24 -2.97 -7.65 -5.66
CA VAL A 24 -1.95 -6.61 -5.76
C VAL A 24 -1.99 -5.70 -4.53
N LEU A 25 -0.82 -5.23 -4.12
CA LEU A 25 -0.67 -4.10 -3.21
C LEU A 25 0.20 -3.05 -3.90
N ALA A 26 -0.35 -1.87 -4.12
CA ALA A 26 0.35 -0.74 -4.68
C ALA A 26 0.88 0.16 -3.55
N PHE A 27 2.16 0.52 -3.61
CA PHE A 27 2.77 1.54 -2.73
C PHE A 27 3.01 2.85 -3.47
N ASP A 28 2.83 3.96 -2.76
CA ASP A 28 3.41 5.27 -3.08
C ASP A 28 4.35 5.66 -1.93
N VAL A 29 5.66 5.51 -2.15
CA VAL A 29 6.69 5.83 -1.16
C VAL A 29 7.13 7.28 -1.37
N GLY A 30 6.59 8.18 -0.55
CA GLY A 30 6.95 9.60 -0.56
C GLY A 30 8.00 9.95 0.49
N GLY A 31 8.51 11.19 0.42
CA GLY A 31 9.49 11.67 1.41
C GLY A 31 8.91 11.86 2.82
N ALA A 32 7.59 12.07 2.93
CA ALA A 32 6.91 12.39 4.20
C ALA A 32 5.80 11.40 4.59
N ASN A 33 5.34 10.57 3.66
CA ASN A 33 4.26 9.62 3.89
C ASN A 33 4.52 8.35 3.08
N ILE A 34 4.08 7.22 3.63
CA ILE A 34 3.88 5.97 2.88
C ILE A 34 2.38 5.83 2.65
N LYS A 35 1.99 5.53 1.41
CA LYS A 35 0.60 5.19 1.08
C LYS A 35 0.53 3.82 0.43
N ALA A 36 -0.59 3.13 0.62
CA ALA A 36 -0.83 1.86 -0.03
C ALA A 36 -2.29 1.68 -0.44
N ALA A 37 -2.54 0.85 -1.45
CA ALA A 37 -3.89 0.46 -1.86
C ALA A 37 -3.90 -0.94 -2.49
N ASP A 38 -4.98 -1.70 -2.31
CA ASP A 38 -5.10 -3.04 -2.89
C ASP A 38 -5.92 -3.09 -4.21
N GLY A 39 -6.41 -1.94 -4.67
CA GLY A 39 -7.23 -1.84 -5.87
C GLY A 39 -8.66 -2.39 -5.73
N SER A 40 -9.04 -2.87 -4.55
CA SER A 40 -10.36 -3.45 -4.23
C SER A 40 -11.16 -2.66 -3.19
N GLY A 41 -10.65 -1.50 -2.77
CA GLY A 41 -11.33 -0.58 -1.87
C GLY A 41 -10.60 -0.35 -0.54
N TRP A 42 -9.54 -1.12 -0.24
CA TRP A 42 -8.67 -0.80 0.90
C TRP A 42 -7.61 0.22 0.49
N VAL A 43 -7.43 1.24 1.34
CA VAL A 43 -6.42 2.28 1.21
C VAL A 43 -5.77 2.53 2.57
N HIS A 44 -4.50 2.91 2.55
CA HIS A 44 -3.70 3.23 3.73
C HIS A 44 -2.84 4.45 3.47
N SER A 45 -2.65 5.26 4.51
CA SER A 45 -1.75 6.40 4.50
C SER A 45 -1.20 6.60 5.91
N GLU A 46 0.11 6.64 6.04
CA GLU A 46 0.77 6.94 7.30
C GLU A 46 1.91 7.95 7.14
N PRO A 47 2.07 8.88 8.11
CA PRO A 47 3.24 9.73 8.15
C PRO A 47 4.52 8.90 8.29
N PHE A 48 5.50 9.19 7.44
CA PHE A 48 6.80 8.57 7.46
C PHE A 48 7.85 9.57 6.96
N ALA A 49 8.54 10.22 7.90
CA ALA A 49 9.60 11.17 7.61
C ALA A 49 10.87 10.45 7.14
N LEU A 50 10.95 10.15 5.84
CA LEU A 50 12.05 9.39 5.24
C LEU A 50 13.41 10.02 5.54
N TRP A 51 13.48 11.35 5.58
CA TRP A 51 14.71 12.08 5.87
C TRP A 51 15.27 11.85 7.29
N GLN A 52 14.46 11.36 8.22
CA GLN A 52 14.88 11.02 9.60
C GLN A 52 14.97 9.51 9.81
N ARG A 53 14.08 8.75 9.15
CA ARG A 53 13.79 7.35 9.48
C ARG A 53 14.08 6.38 8.33
N ARG A 54 14.93 6.75 7.35
CA ARG A 54 15.22 5.93 6.16
C ARG A 54 15.51 4.45 6.47
N HIS A 55 16.24 4.19 7.55
CA HIS A 55 16.63 2.83 7.94
C HIS A 55 15.46 1.97 8.42
N GLU A 56 14.32 2.59 8.76
CA GLU A 56 13.10 1.92 9.20
C GLU A 56 12.13 1.64 8.03
N LEU A 57 12.45 2.07 6.80
CA LEU A 57 11.58 1.91 5.64
C LEU A 57 11.22 0.43 5.36
N PRO A 58 12.17 -0.54 5.37
CA PRO A 58 11.84 -1.95 5.13
C PRO A 58 10.81 -2.48 6.13
N ASP A 59 10.98 -2.18 7.42
CA ASP A 59 10.06 -2.62 8.47
C ASP A 59 8.66 -2.00 8.33
N ALA A 60 8.60 -0.72 7.92
CA ALA A 60 7.33 -0.04 7.65
C ALA A 60 6.58 -0.69 6.48
N LEU A 61 7.27 -0.98 5.37
CA LEU A 61 6.69 -1.64 4.19
C LEU A 61 6.27 -3.07 4.53
N LEU A 62 7.11 -3.85 5.21
CA LEU A 62 6.82 -5.22 5.60
C LEU A 62 5.59 -5.33 6.49
N ARG A 63 5.38 -4.39 7.43
CA ARG A 63 4.16 -4.35 8.25
C ARG A 63 2.91 -4.23 7.38
N ILE A 64 2.93 -3.36 6.37
CA ILE A 64 1.78 -3.14 5.48
C ILE A 64 1.57 -4.36 4.55
N VAL A 65 2.65 -4.95 4.03
CA VAL A 65 2.60 -6.20 3.24
C VAL A 65 2.01 -7.34 4.08
N ALA A 66 2.42 -7.48 5.35
CA ALA A 66 1.92 -8.52 6.24
C ALA A 66 0.42 -8.40 6.54
N GLU A 67 -0.11 -7.18 6.60
CA GLU A 67 -1.54 -6.92 6.83
C GLU A 67 -2.40 -7.40 5.65
N ARG A 68 -1.94 -7.20 4.41
CA ARG A 68 -2.73 -7.48 3.19
C ARG A 68 -2.36 -8.79 2.50
N ARG A 69 -1.19 -9.34 2.81
CA ARG A 69 -0.65 -10.60 2.26
C ARG A 69 -0.77 -10.68 0.74
N PRO A 70 -0.28 -9.66 -0.01
CA PRO A 70 -0.49 -9.59 -1.44
C PRO A 70 0.26 -10.67 -2.21
N ARG A 71 -0.26 -11.07 -3.37
CA ARG A 71 0.48 -11.93 -4.32
C ARG A 71 1.55 -11.16 -5.10
N ARG A 72 1.32 -9.86 -5.33
CA ARG A 72 2.20 -8.98 -6.08
C ARG A 72 2.27 -7.60 -5.43
N VAL A 73 3.44 -6.99 -5.49
CA VAL A 73 3.66 -5.61 -5.08
C VAL A 73 4.00 -4.79 -6.32
N VAL A 74 3.41 -3.60 -6.41
CA VAL A 74 3.81 -2.57 -7.35
C VAL A 74 4.11 -1.31 -6.56
N ALA A 75 5.05 -0.49 -7.01
CA ALA A 75 5.44 0.71 -6.30
C ALA A 75 5.66 1.87 -7.27
N THR A 76 5.19 3.04 -6.85
CA THR A 76 5.69 4.32 -7.30
C THR A 76 6.43 4.99 -6.15
N MET A 77 7.32 5.91 -6.48
CA MET A 77 8.08 6.65 -5.48
C MET A 77 8.16 8.12 -5.85
N THR A 78 8.12 8.94 -4.80
CA THR A 78 8.54 10.35 -4.81
C THR A 78 9.53 10.62 -3.67
N GLY A 79 9.86 9.62 -2.86
CA GLY A 79 10.82 9.71 -1.77
C GLY A 79 12.27 9.74 -2.22
N GLU A 80 12.57 9.36 -3.47
CA GLU A 80 13.93 9.33 -4.02
C GLU A 80 14.57 10.72 -4.11
N ILE A 81 13.77 11.79 -4.01
CA ILE A 81 14.23 13.18 -3.96
C ILE A 81 14.34 13.75 -2.54
N ALA A 82 14.18 12.93 -1.49
CA ALA A 82 14.32 13.39 -0.12
C ALA A 82 15.78 13.76 0.22
N ASP A 83 15.96 14.75 1.09
CA ASP A 83 17.28 15.32 1.47
C ASP A 83 18.24 14.31 2.16
N CYS A 84 17.79 13.08 2.41
CA CYS A 84 18.62 12.01 2.98
C CYS A 84 19.43 11.21 1.95
N TYR A 85 19.25 11.44 0.65
CA TYR A 85 19.97 10.75 -0.42
C TYR A 85 20.98 11.66 -1.11
N ALA A 86 22.15 11.11 -1.43
CA ALA A 86 23.20 11.84 -2.15
C ALA A 86 22.82 12.13 -3.61
N SER A 87 21.99 11.28 -4.21
CA SER A 87 21.43 11.47 -5.55
C SER A 87 20.06 10.80 -5.67
N ARG A 88 19.31 11.14 -6.72
CA ARG A 88 18.03 10.47 -7.03
C ARG A 88 18.24 8.98 -7.30
N GLN A 89 19.35 8.63 -7.96
CA GLN A 89 19.71 7.24 -8.24
C GLN A 89 19.93 6.45 -6.96
N ASP A 90 20.62 7.02 -5.97
CA ASP A 90 20.81 6.39 -4.66
C ASP A 90 19.48 6.22 -3.94
N GLY A 91 18.59 7.22 -4.00
CA GLY A 91 17.25 7.14 -3.41
C GLY A 91 16.38 6.05 -4.05
N VAL A 92 16.39 5.93 -5.38
CA VAL A 92 15.69 4.83 -6.07
C VAL A 92 16.26 3.47 -5.65
N ALA A 93 17.59 3.34 -5.62
CA ALA A 93 18.23 2.08 -5.26
C ALA A 93 17.90 1.65 -3.82
N ASP A 94 17.91 2.60 -2.87
CA ASP A 94 17.57 2.34 -1.47
C ASP A 94 16.09 1.96 -1.30
N ILE A 95 15.17 2.70 -1.94
CA ILE A 95 13.72 2.41 -1.85
C ILE A 95 13.36 1.08 -2.51
N VAL A 96 14.00 0.70 -3.63
CA VAL A 96 13.76 -0.59 -4.31
C VAL A 96 14.34 -1.77 -3.51
N ALA A 97 15.40 -1.55 -2.74
CA ALA A 97 16.02 -2.59 -1.92
C ALA A 97 15.28 -2.85 -0.59
N ALA A 98 14.40 -1.92 -0.17
CA ALA A 98 13.60 -2.01 1.04
C ALA A 98 12.43 -3.00 0.90
#